data_AF-A0A081D7N6-F1
#
_entry.id   AF-A0A081D7N6-F1
#
_cell.length_a   1.000
_cell.length_b   1.000
_cell.length_c   1.000
_cell.angle_alpha   90.00
_cell.angle_beta   90.00
_cell.angle_gamma   90.00
#
_symmetry.space_group_name_H-M   'P 1'
#
loop_
_entity.id
_entity.type
_entity.pdbx_description
1 polymer ?
#
loop_
_entity_poly.entity_id
_entity_poly.type
_entity_poly.pdbx_seq_one_letter_code
_entity_poly.pdbx_strand_id
1 'polypeptide(L)' 'MKTKIAVAVDDLTVAYNYKPVLWDIDLSIPEGVLMAIVGPNGAGKST' A
#
# COMPACT_ATOMS: atom_id res chain seq x y z
N MET A 1 9.55 14.57 -18.57
CA MET A 1 10.28 13.37 -18.10
C MET A 1 9.27 12.45 -17.44
N LYS A 2 9.25 11.15 -17.77
CA LYS A 2 8.35 10.21 -17.07
C LYS A 2 8.90 9.95 -15.67
N THR A 3 8.05 10.08 -14.65
CA THR A 3 8.39 9.71 -13.27
C THR A 3 8.65 8.21 -13.23
N LYS A 4 9.83 7.79 -12.79
CA LYS A 4 10.15 6.37 -12.58
C LYS A 4 9.50 5.92 -11.27
N ILE A 5 8.72 4.85 -11.32
CA ILE A 5 8.04 4.26 -10.17
C ILE A 5 8.96 3.19 -9.56
N ALA A 6 9.19 3.29 -8.25
CA ALA A 6 9.99 2.32 -7.49
C ALA A 6 9.14 1.19 -6.90
N VAL A 7 7.89 1.49 -6.51
CA VAL A 7 6.92 0.51 -6.01
C VAL A 7 5.59 0.75 -6.68
N ALA A 8 5.01 -0.30 -7.26
CA ALA A 8 3.66 -0.30 -7.82
C ALA A 8 2.88 -1.46 -7.19
N VAL A 9 1.65 -1.16 -6.77
CA VAL A 9 0.68 -2.11 -6.23
C VAL A 9 -0.63 -1.78 -6.93
N ASP A 10 -1.27 -2.80 -7.49
CA ASP A 10 -2.54 -2.70 -8.19
C ASP A 10 -3.51 -3.74 -7.58
N ASP A 11 -4.74 -3.32 -7.24
CA ASP A 11 -5.85 -4.15 -6.73
C ASP A 11 -5.52 -5.05 -5.51
N LEU A 12 -4.64 -4.61 -4.59
CA LEU A 12 -4.19 -5.47 -3.48
C LEU A 12 -5.28 -5.66 -2.42
N THR A 13 -5.62 -6.92 -2.15
CA THR A 13 -6.43 -7.35 -1.01
C THR A 13 -5.64 -8.32 -0.14
N VAL A 14 -5.58 -8.05 1.17
CA VAL A 14 -4.90 -8.91 2.15
C VAL A 14 -5.88 -9.32 3.22
N ALA A 15 -5.95 -10.63 3.50
CA ALA A 15 -6.84 -11.19 4.51
C ALA A 15 -6.10 -12.15 5.45
N TYR A 16 -6.45 -12.08 6.74
CA TYR A 16 -6.06 -13.07 7.73
C TYR A 16 -7.31 -13.82 8.20
N ASN A 17 -7.27 -15.15 8.26
CA ASN A 17 -8.40 -15.97 8.68
C ASN A 17 -9.71 -15.60 7.96
N TYR A 18 -9.65 -15.42 6.64
CA TYR A 18 -10.77 -15.01 5.79
C TYR A 18 -11.38 -13.63 6.10
N LYS A 19 -10.73 -12.84 6.97
CA LYS A 19 -11.13 -11.46 7.26
C LYS A 19 -10.20 -10.48 6.52
N PRO A 20 -10.71 -9.67 5.58
CA PRO A 20 -9.90 -8.68 4.89
C PRO A 20 -9.44 -7.59 5.85
N VAL A 21 -8.18 -7.19 5.71
CA VAL A 21 -7.52 -6.08 6.45
C VAL A 21 -7.12 -4.96 5.49
N LEU A 22 -6.71 -5.32 4.27
CA LEU A 22 -6.60 -4.40 3.13
C LEU A 22 -7.57 -4.86 2.06
N TRP A 23 -8.20 -3.91 1.36
CA TRP A 23 -9.17 -4.17 0.32
C TRP A 23 -8.95 -3.19 -0.82
N ASP A 24 -8.68 -3.71 -2.02
CA ASP A 24 -8.61 -2.94 -3.26
C ASP A 24 -7.65 -1.74 -3.19
N ILE A 25 -6.41 -2.00 -2.76
CA ILE A 25 -5.38 -0.96 -2.60
C ILE A 25 -4.56 -0.81 -3.86
N ASP A 26 -4.60 0.41 -4.42
CA ASP A 26 -3.66 0.89 -5.44
C ASP A 26 -2.62 1.83 -4.81
N LEU A 27 -1.34 1.59 -5.10
CA LEU A 27 -0.24 2.41 -4.60
C LEU A 27 0.87 2.54 -5.65
N SER A 28 1.27 3.79 -5.91
CA SER A 28 2.42 4.11 -6.75
C SER A 28 3.40 5.00 -5.98
N ILE A 29 4.60 4.50 -5.74
CA ILE A 29 5.68 5.23 -5.06
C ILE A 29 6.76 5.62 -6.08
N PRO A 30 6.99 6.91 -6.32
CA PRO A 30 8.08 7.37 -7.17
C PRO A 30 9.47 7.03 -6.60
N GLU A 31 10.44 6.84 -7.48
CA GLU A 31 11.84 6.67 -7.08
C GLU A 31 12.38 7.93 -6.38
N GLY A 32 13.17 7.72 -5.32
CA GLY A 32 13.79 8.80 -4.54
C GLY A 32 12.87 9.50 -3.53
N VAL A 33 11.62 9.04 -3.36
CA VAL A 33 10.67 9.59 -2.38
C VAL A 33 10.76 8.84 -1.05
N LEU A 34 10.82 9.59 0.05
CA LEU A 34 10.52 9.09 1.38
C LEU A 34 9.00 9.15 1.61
N MET A 35 8.35 7.99 1.73
CA MET A 35 6.92 7.87 1.95
C MET A 35 6.64 7.26 3.33
N ALA A 36 5.58 7.72 4.00
CA ALA A 36 5.09 7.14 5.24
C ALA A 36 3.62 6.73 5.08
N ILE A 37 3.26 5.54 5.58
CA ILE A 37 1.88 5.08 5.71
C ILE A 37 1.42 5.42 7.14
N VAL A 38 0.37 6.23 7.27
CA VAL A 38 -0.14 6.73 8.55
C VAL A 38 -1.59 6.34 8.77
N GLY A 39 -2.01 6.24 10.04
CA GLY A 39 -3.37 5.84 10.41
C GLY A 39 -3.44 5.13 11.76
N PRO A 40 -4.64 4.91 12.30
CA PRO A 40 -4.84 4.31 13.63
C PRO A 40 -4.33 2.86 13.69
N ASN A 41 -4.18 2.32 14.90
CA ASN A 41 -3.84 0.91 15.10
C ASN A 41 -4.92 0.01 14.50
N GLY A 42 -4.50 -1.07 13.84
CA GLY A 42 -5.41 -1.98 13.14
C GLY A 42 -5.83 -1.56 11.72
N ALA A 43 -5.40 -0.40 11.23
CA ALA A 43 -5.72 0.07 9.87
C ALA A 43 -4.96 -0.66 8.72
N GLY A 44 -4.22 -1.74 9.01
CA GLY A 44 -3.53 -2.52 7.97
C GLY A 44 -2.16 -1.99 7.50
N LYS A 45 -1.58 -1.00 8.16
CA LYS A 45 -0.32 -0.34 7.71
C LYS A 45 0.93 -1.24 7.67
N SER A 46 0.98 -2.26 8.52
CA SER A 46 2.08 -3.22 8.64
C SER A 46 1.74 -4.59 8.04
N THR A 47 0.51 -4.70 7.52
CA THR A 47 -0.05 -5.87 6.85
C THR A 47 0.26 -5.77 5.38
#